data_AF-A0A151E6E6-F1
#
_entry.id   AF-A0A151E6E6-F1
#
_cell.length_a   1.000
_cell.length_b   1.000
_cell.length_c   1.000
_cell.angle_alpha   90.00
_cell.angle_beta   90.00
_cell.angle_gamma   90.00
#
_symmetry.space_group_name_H-M   'P 1'
#
loop_
_entity.id
_entity.type
_entity.pdbx_description
1 polymer ?
#
loop_
_entity_poly.entity_id
_entity_poly.type
_entity_poly.pdbx_seq_one_letter_code
_entity_poly.pdbx_strand_id
1 'polypeptide(L)'
;MLDAKGYRVGIIEKPEKKQHYAMLGKPHLCFGITSGSIDSMVHNYTPLKRKRIEDKYSDATKMPDRTVIVYCNKIKEQFKTSTILIGDIEASLRRFAHYNYWENKVRRSILLDSRANILVYGNGEKQIIEIAKRLKQGNELDGIQGTCVLRKDLDETFTILPPFKEVTDDKRKFCDMHMKFSNHKNLAQEYTNSYIVQYKYPQYTTKDLDWIYSLGYSRTLHPQSLLKMGKFSVVIHRGCIGDCNFCSLSLHQGNQIISRSEESILTEIIQLTKHPDFKGYIDDFVGPSSNMYAMICNFISTKSLQCTGKCINCS
;
A
#
# COMPACT_ATOMS: atom_id res chain seq x y z
N MET A 1 -14.83 4.97 0.97
CA MET A 1 -14.35 5.77 -0.18
C MET A 1 -14.95 5.34 -1.52
N LEU A 2 -14.76 4.10 -1.98
CA LEU A 2 -15.43 3.61 -3.21
C LEU A 2 -16.97 3.75 -3.12
N ASP A 3 -17.53 3.44 -1.96
CA ASP A 3 -18.95 3.67 -1.65
C ASP A 3 -19.39 5.13 -1.83
N ALA A 4 -18.61 6.09 -1.32
CA ALA A 4 -18.83 7.53 -1.53
C ALA A 4 -18.72 7.96 -3.01
N LYS A 5 -18.23 7.09 -3.91
CA LYS A 5 -18.22 7.29 -5.36
C LYS A 5 -19.27 6.43 -6.09
N GLY A 6 -20.22 5.85 -5.36
CA GLY A 6 -21.33 5.06 -5.90
C GLY A 6 -20.98 3.62 -6.28
N TYR A 7 -19.84 3.09 -5.83
CA TYR A 7 -19.46 1.69 -6.07
C TYR A 7 -19.83 0.81 -4.88
N ARG A 8 -20.32 -0.40 -5.16
CA ARG A 8 -20.56 -1.42 -4.13
C ARG A 8 -19.30 -2.23 -3.89
N VAL A 9 -18.95 -2.42 -2.63
CA VAL A 9 -17.75 -3.16 -2.21
C VAL A 9 -18.17 -4.31 -1.29
N GLY A 10 -17.68 -5.50 -1.59
CA GLY A 10 -17.76 -6.66 -0.70
C GLY A 10 -16.39 -6.95 -0.08
N ILE A 11 -16.35 -7.32 1.19
CA ILE A 11 -15.13 -7.65 1.91
C ILE A 11 -15.19 -9.12 2.32
N ILE A 12 -14.13 -9.86 1.98
CA ILE A 12 -13.90 -11.23 2.41
C ILE A 12 -12.68 -11.21 3.33
N GLU A 13 -12.93 -11.31 4.64
CA GLU A 13 -11.84 -11.34 5.61
C GLU A 13 -11.27 -12.76 5.74
N LYS A 14 -9.94 -12.87 5.62
CA LYS A 14 -9.14 -14.08 5.89
C LYS A 14 -9.78 -15.40 5.42
N PRO A 15 -10.04 -15.54 4.09
CA PRO A 15 -10.59 -16.77 3.53
C PRO A 15 -9.59 -17.93 3.67
N GLU A 16 -10.11 -19.13 3.95
CA GLU A 16 -9.31 -20.35 4.18
C GLU A 16 -9.70 -21.47 3.22
N LYS A 17 -11.01 -21.78 3.16
CA LYS A 17 -11.55 -22.83 2.30
C LYS A 17 -11.85 -22.27 0.92
N LYS A 18 -11.80 -23.13 -0.11
CA LYS A 18 -12.11 -22.76 -1.51
C LYS A 18 -13.41 -21.94 -1.63
N GLN A 19 -14.46 -22.35 -0.94
CA GLN A 19 -15.76 -21.67 -0.94
C GLN A 19 -15.73 -20.25 -0.36
N HIS A 20 -14.84 -19.95 0.61
CA HIS A 20 -14.74 -18.62 1.22
C HIS A 20 -14.33 -17.56 0.18
N TYR A 21 -13.42 -17.92 -0.73
CA TYR A 21 -12.93 -17.03 -1.79
C TYR A 21 -14.01 -16.65 -2.83
N ALA A 22 -15.11 -17.41 -2.90
CA ALA A 22 -16.18 -17.21 -3.87
C ALA A 22 -17.52 -16.85 -3.22
N MET A 23 -17.56 -16.61 -1.90
CA MET A 23 -18.84 -16.43 -1.18
C MET A 23 -19.64 -15.20 -1.61
N LEU A 24 -18.98 -14.19 -2.18
CA LEU A 24 -19.63 -13.00 -2.74
C LEU A 24 -19.79 -13.06 -4.27
N GLY A 25 -19.43 -14.18 -4.90
CA GLY A 25 -19.41 -14.35 -6.35
C GLY A 25 -18.30 -13.56 -7.06
N LYS A 26 -18.41 -13.48 -8.40
CA LYS A 26 -17.49 -12.70 -9.23
C LYS A 26 -17.88 -11.21 -9.15
N PRO A 27 -16.96 -10.30 -8.78
CA PRO A 27 -17.23 -8.87 -8.78
C PRO A 27 -17.38 -8.35 -10.21
N HIS A 28 -18.18 -7.29 -10.36
CA HIS A 28 -18.38 -6.65 -11.67
C HIS A 28 -17.12 -5.98 -12.22
N LEU A 29 -16.28 -5.41 -11.34
CA LEU A 29 -15.08 -4.65 -11.75
C LEU A 29 -13.79 -5.44 -11.53
N CYS A 30 -13.43 -5.74 -10.28
CA CYS A 30 -12.19 -6.44 -9.96
C CYS A 30 -12.23 -7.07 -8.56
N PHE A 31 -11.30 -8.00 -8.31
CA PHE A 31 -10.91 -8.39 -6.96
C PHE A 31 -9.76 -7.49 -6.49
N GLY A 32 -9.90 -6.91 -5.30
CA GLY A 32 -8.81 -6.22 -4.59
C GLY A 32 -8.25 -7.12 -3.48
N ILE A 33 -6.93 -7.25 -3.42
CA ILE A 33 -6.26 -8.17 -2.48
C ILE A 33 -5.25 -7.40 -1.62
N THR A 34 -5.30 -7.66 -0.33
CA THR A 34 -4.42 -7.08 0.70
C THR A 34 -4.09 -8.11 1.79
N SER A 35 -2.89 -8.04 2.35
CA SER A 35 -2.43 -8.70 3.58
C SER A 35 -2.76 -7.90 4.85
N GLY A 36 -3.47 -6.78 4.72
CA GLY A 36 -3.78 -5.86 5.81
C GLY A 36 -2.66 -4.85 6.07
N SER A 37 -2.58 -4.37 7.32
CA SER A 37 -1.68 -3.28 7.71
C SER A 37 -0.21 -3.70 7.86
N ILE A 38 0.10 -4.99 7.85
CA ILE A 38 1.46 -5.52 7.94
C ILE A 38 1.68 -6.63 6.91
N ASP A 39 2.95 -6.87 6.57
CA ASP A 39 3.35 -7.99 5.73
C ASP A 39 2.97 -9.32 6.36
N SER A 40 2.48 -10.27 5.55
CA SER A 40 2.02 -11.57 6.04
C SER A 40 3.08 -12.39 6.75
N MET A 41 4.33 -12.29 6.32
CA MET A 41 5.41 -13.01 6.99
C MET A 41 5.76 -12.37 8.33
N VAL A 42 5.79 -11.04 8.42
CA VAL A 42 5.99 -10.31 9.69
C VAL A 42 4.82 -10.54 10.66
N HIS A 43 3.61 -10.70 10.14
CA HIS A 43 2.44 -11.09 10.93
C HIS A 43 2.59 -12.49 11.53
N ASN A 44 3.11 -13.44 10.76
CA ASN A 44 3.18 -14.84 11.19
C ASN A 44 4.43 -15.20 11.98
N TYR A 45 5.52 -14.43 11.82
CA TYR A 45 6.82 -14.76 12.40
C TYR A 45 7.47 -13.55 13.08
N THR A 46 8.33 -13.83 14.05
CA THR A 46 9.26 -12.86 14.63
C THR A 46 10.43 -12.60 13.68
N PRO A 47 11.20 -11.51 13.86
CA PRO A 47 12.42 -11.27 13.08
C PRO A 47 13.44 -12.42 13.15
N LEU A 48 13.41 -13.24 14.21
CA LEU A 48 14.27 -14.42 14.36
C LEU A 48 13.68 -15.68 13.68
N LYS A 49 12.74 -15.52 12.75
CA LYS A 49 12.05 -16.60 12.02
C LYS A 49 11.32 -17.61 12.90
N ARG A 50 10.96 -17.22 14.13
CA ARG A 50 10.10 -18.05 14.99
C ARG A 50 8.65 -17.74 14.71
N LYS A 51 7.81 -18.76 14.57
CA LYS A 51 6.36 -18.55 14.44
C LYS A 51 5.86 -17.79 15.67
N ARG A 52 5.11 -16.72 15.48
CA ARG A 52 4.48 -15.99 16.58
C ARG A 52 3.48 -16.94 17.26
N ILE A 53 3.52 -16.96 18.58
CA ILE A 53 2.59 -17.76 19.39
C ILE A 53 1.18 -17.28 19.07
N GLU A 54 0.26 -18.22 18.96
CA GLU A 54 -1.16 -17.91 18.80
C GLU A 54 -1.63 -17.02 19.94
N ASP A 55 -2.19 -15.87 19.59
CA ASP A 55 -2.76 -14.97 20.56
C ASP A 55 -4.00 -15.64 21.15
N LYS A 56 -3.92 -16.01 22.44
CA LYS A 56 -5.00 -16.66 23.18
C LYS A 56 -6.28 -15.82 23.25
N TYR A 57 -6.19 -14.51 22.94
CA TYR A 57 -7.31 -13.58 22.93
C TYR A 57 -7.85 -13.33 21.51
N SER A 58 -7.32 -13.99 20.48
CA SER A 58 -7.73 -13.83 19.09
C SER A 58 -8.14 -15.16 18.45
N ASP A 59 -9.44 -15.36 18.27
CA ASP A 59 -10.01 -16.46 17.48
C ASP A 59 -9.97 -16.21 15.96
N ALA A 60 -9.32 -15.13 15.52
CA ALA A 60 -9.26 -14.78 14.10
C ALA A 60 -8.47 -15.81 13.30
N THR A 61 -8.99 -16.18 12.13
CA THR A 61 -8.36 -17.12 11.19
C THR A 61 -6.94 -16.69 10.83
N LYS A 62 -6.07 -17.67 10.58
CA LYS A 62 -4.64 -17.38 10.34
C LYS A 62 -4.46 -16.86 8.93
N MET A 63 -3.77 -15.73 8.82
CA MET A 63 -3.34 -15.21 7.53
C MET A 63 -2.27 -16.15 6.94
N PRO A 64 -2.39 -16.63 5.69
CA PRO A 64 -1.38 -17.50 5.11
C PRO A 64 -0.07 -16.76 4.83
N ASP A 65 1.04 -17.50 4.79
CA ASP A 65 2.32 -16.93 4.35
C ASP A 65 2.20 -16.46 2.89
N ARG A 66 2.69 -15.24 2.62
CA ARG A 66 2.62 -14.60 1.29
C ARG A 66 1.18 -14.44 0.82
N THR A 67 0.33 -13.92 1.69
CA THR A 67 -1.12 -13.75 1.51
C THR A 67 -1.50 -13.29 0.13
N VAL A 68 -0.87 -12.22 -0.36
CA VAL A 68 -1.20 -11.62 -1.66
C VAL A 68 -1.08 -12.66 -2.77
N ILE A 69 0.00 -13.45 -2.80
CA ILE A 69 0.22 -14.49 -3.82
C ILE A 69 -0.81 -15.63 -3.66
N VAL A 70 -1.03 -16.09 -2.42
CA VAL A 70 -1.97 -17.18 -2.12
C VAL A 70 -3.39 -16.80 -2.54
N TYR A 71 -3.86 -15.62 -2.17
CA TYR A 71 -5.21 -15.16 -2.48
C TYR A 71 -5.39 -14.92 -3.98
N CYS A 72 -4.41 -14.35 -4.66
CA CYS A 72 -4.44 -14.22 -6.13
C CYS A 72 -4.62 -15.58 -6.80
N ASN A 73 -3.85 -16.58 -6.38
CA ASN A 73 -3.92 -17.93 -6.94
C ASN A 73 -5.29 -18.58 -6.67
N LYS A 74 -5.81 -18.48 -5.44
CA LYS A 74 -7.12 -19.04 -5.06
C LYS A 74 -8.29 -18.38 -5.80
N ILE A 75 -8.21 -17.07 -6.04
CA ILE A 75 -9.20 -16.36 -6.87
C ILE A 75 -9.09 -16.82 -8.32
N LYS A 76 -7.89 -16.95 -8.89
CA LYS A 76 -7.70 -17.41 -10.29
C LYS A 76 -8.12 -18.86 -10.52
N GLU A 77 -8.01 -19.73 -9.51
CA GLU A 77 -8.53 -21.11 -9.57
C GLU A 77 -10.04 -21.15 -9.87
N GLN A 78 -10.79 -20.14 -9.41
CA GLN A 78 -12.26 -20.09 -9.52
C GLN A 78 -12.73 -19.08 -10.59
N PHE A 79 -12.00 -17.99 -10.78
CA PHE A 79 -12.37 -16.88 -11.64
C PHE A 79 -11.22 -16.48 -12.57
N LYS A 80 -10.84 -17.40 -13.48
CA LYS A 80 -9.67 -17.31 -14.37
C LYS A 80 -9.48 -15.97 -15.10
N THR A 81 -10.58 -15.34 -15.54
CA THR A 81 -10.57 -14.12 -16.36
C THR A 81 -10.77 -12.83 -15.56
N SER A 82 -10.75 -12.88 -14.23
CA SER A 82 -11.03 -11.69 -13.42
C SER A 82 -9.83 -10.77 -13.34
N THR A 83 -10.11 -9.46 -13.38
CA THR A 83 -9.13 -8.44 -13.05
C THR A 83 -8.80 -8.53 -11.57
N ILE A 84 -7.51 -8.65 -11.26
CA ILE A 84 -6.98 -8.67 -9.90
C ILE A 84 -6.08 -7.45 -9.70
N LEU A 85 -6.43 -6.67 -8.69
CA LEU A 85 -5.63 -5.60 -8.12
C LEU A 85 -4.99 -6.11 -6.82
N ILE A 86 -3.71 -5.83 -6.63
CA ILE A 86 -3.01 -6.03 -5.35
C ILE A 86 -2.53 -4.69 -4.79
N GLY A 87 -2.61 -4.51 -3.47
CA GLY A 87 -2.14 -3.28 -2.82
C GLY A 87 -2.14 -3.39 -1.31
N ASP A 88 -1.02 -2.99 -0.70
CA ASP A 88 -0.70 -2.96 0.73
C ASP A 88 0.82 -2.74 0.89
N ILE A 89 1.35 -2.86 2.12
CA ILE A 89 2.80 -2.84 2.38
C ILE A 89 3.51 -4.04 1.72
N GLU A 90 2.90 -5.23 1.75
CA GLU A 90 3.51 -6.45 1.22
C GLU A 90 3.80 -6.34 -0.28
N ALA A 91 2.84 -5.84 -1.05
CA ALA A 91 2.93 -5.59 -2.47
C ALA A 91 3.76 -4.34 -2.77
N SER A 92 3.53 -3.24 -2.03
CA SER A 92 4.25 -1.97 -2.24
C SER A 92 5.76 -2.12 -2.16
N LEU A 93 6.28 -2.94 -1.25
CA LEU A 93 7.72 -3.10 -1.06
C LEU A 93 8.34 -4.16 -1.98
N ARG A 94 7.50 -4.90 -2.73
CA ARG A 94 7.91 -6.00 -3.62
C ARG A 94 7.56 -5.73 -5.08
N ARG A 95 7.47 -4.44 -5.46
CA ARG A 95 7.17 -3.96 -6.82
C ARG A 95 8.16 -4.47 -7.86
N PHE A 96 9.43 -4.44 -7.50
CA PHE A 96 10.55 -4.88 -8.34
C PHE A 96 11.23 -6.09 -7.70
N ALA A 97 12.40 -6.44 -8.22
CA ALA A 97 13.28 -7.41 -7.58
C ALA A 97 13.56 -6.95 -6.14
N HIS A 98 13.49 -7.88 -5.20
CA HIS A 98 13.63 -7.57 -3.79
C HIS A 98 14.34 -8.70 -3.07
N TYR A 99 15.10 -8.35 -2.03
CA TYR A 99 15.69 -9.34 -1.15
C TYR A 99 14.61 -9.95 -0.27
N ASN A 100 14.50 -11.27 -0.30
CA ASN A 100 13.61 -12.03 0.55
C ASN A 100 14.38 -12.58 1.74
N TYR A 101 14.20 -11.96 2.91
CA TYR A 101 14.85 -12.36 4.16
C TYR A 101 14.53 -13.81 4.57
N TRP A 102 13.29 -14.25 4.35
CA TRP A 102 12.80 -15.56 4.77
C TRP A 102 13.53 -16.70 4.07
N GLU A 103 13.66 -16.61 2.75
CA GLU A 103 14.33 -17.59 1.89
C GLU A 103 15.82 -17.27 1.62
N ASN A 104 16.32 -16.13 2.11
CA ASN A 104 17.67 -15.64 1.85
C ASN A 104 18.04 -15.60 0.36
N LYS A 105 17.17 -15.04 -0.49
CA LYS A 105 17.40 -14.91 -1.94
C LYS A 105 16.77 -13.65 -2.51
N VAL A 106 17.25 -13.21 -3.66
CA VAL A 106 16.57 -12.18 -4.45
C VAL A 106 15.38 -12.83 -5.16
N ARG A 107 14.19 -12.25 -5.00
CA ARG A 107 12.97 -12.66 -5.71
C ARG A 107 12.61 -11.61 -6.74
N ARG A 108 11.92 -12.06 -7.78
CA ARG A 108 11.26 -11.21 -8.77
C ARG A 108 10.08 -10.43 -8.16
N SER A 109 9.56 -9.47 -8.91
CA SER A 109 8.35 -8.72 -8.57
C SER A 109 7.20 -9.62 -8.12
N ILE A 110 6.49 -9.19 -7.07
CA ILE A 110 5.26 -9.85 -6.61
C ILE A 110 4.16 -9.82 -7.67
N LEU A 111 4.18 -8.87 -8.60
CA LEU A 111 3.22 -8.80 -9.70
C LEU A 111 3.34 -10.03 -10.61
N LEU A 112 4.58 -10.50 -10.86
CA LEU A 112 4.84 -11.72 -11.63
C LEU A 112 4.42 -12.98 -10.85
N ASP A 113 4.75 -13.06 -9.56
CA ASP A 113 4.43 -14.22 -8.72
C ASP A 113 2.92 -14.38 -8.47
N SER A 114 2.22 -13.28 -8.26
CA SER A 114 0.77 -13.25 -8.03
C SER A 114 -0.05 -13.31 -9.33
N ARG A 115 0.57 -12.95 -10.46
CA ARG A 115 -0.07 -12.78 -11.76
C ARG A 115 -1.21 -11.73 -11.72
N ALA A 116 -1.18 -10.78 -10.79
CA ALA A 116 -2.18 -9.72 -10.74
C ALA A 116 -2.06 -8.80 -11.98
N ASN A 117 -3.13 -8.09 -12.30
CA ASN A 117 -3.18 -7.19 -13.46
C ASN A 117 -2.50 -5.85 -13.16
N ILE A 118 -2.63 -5.37 -11.92
CA ILE A 118 -2.08 -4.10 -11.48
C ILE A 118 -1.73 -4.17 -9.99
N LEU A 119 -0.66 -3.48 -9.62
CA LEU A 119 -0.24 -3.29 -8.25
C LEU A 119 -0.36 -1.81 -7.92
N VAL A 120 -1.10 -1.46 -6.85
CA VAL A 120 -1.15 -0.10 -6.31
C VAL A 120 -0.17 0.00 -5.15
N TYR A 121 0.66 1.03 -5.15
CA TYR A 121 1.67 1.21 -4.13
C TYR A 121 1.52 2.50 -3.35
N GLY A 122 1.82 2.39 -2.06
CA GLY A 122 1.64 3.47 -1.11
C GLY A 122 0.18 3.82 -0.86
N ASN A 123 -0.14 5.12 -0.74
CA ASN A 123 -1.51 5.58 -0.59
C ASN A 123 -2.31 5.27 -1.87
N GLY A 124 -3.32 4.42 -1.75
CA GLY A 124 -4.07 3.86 -2.88
C GLY A 124 -5.40 4.55 -3.18
N GLU A 125 -5.77 5.61 -2.44
CA GLU A 125 -7.10 6.22 -2.51
C GLU A 125 -7.43 6.80 -3.90
N LYS A 126 -6.50 7.56 -4.49
CA LYS A 126 -6.73 8.11 -5.83
C LYS A 126 -6.77 7.01 -6.89
N GLN A 127 -5.90 6.02 -6.75
CA GLN A 127 -5.73 4.92 -7.70
C GLN A 127 -6.94 4.03 -7.75
N ILE A 128 -7.48 3.60 -6.60
CA ILE A 128 -8.62 2.69 -6.60
C ILE A 128 -9.87 3.35 -7.20
N ILE A 129 -10.05 4.66 -7.03
CA ILE A 129 -11.13 5.41 -7.68
C ILE A 129 -10.92 5.45 -9.19
N GLU A 130 -9.72 5.77 -9.65
CA GLU A 130 -9.39 5.82 -11.08
C GLU A 130 -9.48 4.44 -11.74
N ILE A 131 -8.97 3.39 -11.08
CA ILE A 131 -9.10 2.00 -11.54
C ILE A 131 -10.56 1.61 -11.67
N ALA A 132 -11.39 1.88 -10.65
CA ALA A 132 -12.82 1.56 -10.70
C ALA A 132 -13.52 2.29 -11.85
N LYS A 133 -13.18 3.57 -12.07
CA LYS A 133 -13.69 4.38 -13.19
C LYS A 133 -13.29 3.80 -14.54
N ARG A 134 -12.01 3.48 -14.74
CA ARG A 134 -11.50 2.92 -15.99
C ARG A 134 -12.10 1.56 -16.30
N LEU A 135 -12.17 0.66 -15.31
CA LEU A 135 -12.80 -0.65 -15.47
C LEU A 135 -14.28 -0.53 -15.85
N LYS A 136 -15.01 0.40 -15.23
CA LYS A 136 -16.42 0.67 -15.57
C LYS A 136 -16.58 1.17 -17.01
N GLN A 137 -15.58 1.89 -17.54
CA GLN A 137 -15.57 2.45 -18.89
C GLN A 137 -14.93 1.50 -19.93
N GLY A 138 -14.38 0.36 -19.52
CA GLY A 138 -13.65 -0.54 -20.42
C GLY A 138 -12.26 -0.02 -20.84
N ASN A 139 -11.70 0.93 -20.10
CA ASN A 139 -10.40 1.53 -20.38
C ASN A 139 -9.24 0.72 -19.77
N GLU A 140 -8.07 0.80 -20.41
CA GLU A 140 -6.82 0.20 -19.94
C GLU A 140 -6.35 0.80 -18.60
N LEU A 141 -5.70 -0.03 -17.78
CA LEU A 141 -5.20 0.35 -16.46
C LEU A 141 -3.77 0.91 -16.49
N ASP A 142 -3.11 0.85 -17.64
CA ASP A 142 -1.76 1.37 -17.81
C ASP A 142 -1.71 2.90 -17.63
N GLY A 143 -0.60 3.43 -17.12
CA GLY A 143 -0.41 4.87 -16.94
C GLY A 143 -1.01 5.48 -15.66
N ILE A 144 -1.65 4.69 -14.78
CA ILE A 144 -2.20 5.22 -13.52
C ILE A 144 -1.04 5.52 -12.55
N GLN A 145 -0.90 6.77 -12.10
CA GLN A 145 0.14 7.17 -11.13
C GLN A 145 0.05 6.36 -9.82
N GLY A 146 1.20 6.01 -9.24
CA GLY A 146 1.27 5.19 -8.02
C GLY A 146 0.89 3.72 -8.25
N THR A 147 1.08 3.22 -9.48
CA THR A 147 0.83 1.83 -9.82
C THR A 147 2.00 1.18 -10.55
N CYS A 148 2.02 -0.15 -10.54
CA CYS A 148 2.89 -0.97 -11.36
C CYS A 148 2.09 -1.93 -12.23
N VAL A 149 2.57 -2.13 -13.46
CA VAL A 149 1.99 -3.08 -14.41
C VAL A 149 3.10 -3.83 -15.16
N LEU A 150 2.74 -4.93 -15.80
CA LEU A 150 3.60 -5.69 -16.69
C LEU A 150 3.45 -5.14 -18.11
N ARG A 151 4.56 -4.79 -18.76
CA ARG A 151 4.61 -4.36 -20.17
C ARG A 151 5.57 -5.26 -20.97
N LYS A 152 5.35 -5.35 -22.28
CA LYS A 152 6.29 -6.00 -23.21
C LYS A 152 7.35 -5.02 -23.69
N ASP A 153 6.93 -3.80 -23.98
CA ASP A 153 7.76 -2.75 -24.55
C ASP A 153 7.84 -1.55 -23.61
N LEU A 154 8.93 -0.80 -23.71
CA LEU A 154 9.23 0.35 -22.88
C LEU A 154 9.44 1.60 -23.74
N ASP A 155 8.93 2.73 -23.27
CA ASP A 155 9.19 4.04 -23.86
C ASP A 155 10.30 4.79 -23.11
N GLU A 156 10.84 5.84 -23.72
CA GLU A 156 12.00 6.61 -23.19
C GLU A 156 11.70 7.37 -21.89
N THR A 157 10.44 7.42 -21.43
CA THR A 157 10.07 8.16 -20.21
C THR A 157 10.45 7.43 -18.92
N PHE A 158 10.89 6.17 -19.01
CA PHE A 158 11.23 5.34 -17.86
C PHE A 158 12.73 5.34 -17.55
N THR A 159 13.05 5.52 -16.28
CA THR A 159 14.40 5.22 -15.79
C THR A 159 14.55 3.72 -15.58
N ILE A 160 15.52 3.11 -16.26
CA ILE A 160 15.77 1.67 -16.21
C ILE A 160 16.57 1.32 -14.94
N LEU A 161 16.02 0.40 -14.16
CA LEU A 161 16.68 -0.30 -13.06
C LEU A 161 17.50 -1.48 -13.60
N PRO A 162 18.61 -1.85 -12.95
CA PRO A 162 19.36 -3.06 -13.31
C PRO A 162 18.44 -4.28 -13.50
N PRO A 163 18.61 -5.06 -14.60
CA PRO A 163 17.75 -6.21 -14.92
C PRO A 163 17.69 -7.25 -13.79
N PHE A 164 16.56 -7.96 -13.70
CA PHE A 164 16.35 -8.99 -12.66
C PHE A 164 17.46 -10.05 -12.64
N LYS A 165 17.94 -10.47 -13.81
CA LYS A 165 19.01 -11.46 -13.93
C LYS A 165 20.31 -10.94 -13.29
N GLU A 166 20.73 -9.73 -13.62
CA GLU A 166 21.94 -9.12 -13.07
C GLU A 166 21.88 -8.94 -11.55
N VAL A 167 20.75 -8.45 -11.02
CA VAL A 167 20.61 -8.22 -9.56
C VAL A 167 20.48 -9.51 -8.76
N THR A 168 20.18 -10.63 -9.42
CA THR A 168 20.16 -11.95 -8.79
C THR A 168 21.59 -12.49 -8.65
N ASP A 169 22.44 -12.23 -9.64
CA ASP A 169 23.80 -12.77 -9.72
C ASP A 169 24.86 -11.85 -9.07
N ASP A 170 24.63 -10.53 -9.00
CA ASP A 170 25.56 -9.54 -8.46
C ASP A 170 24.92 -8.67 -7.36
N LYS A 171 25.48 -8.78 -6.15
CA LYS A 171 25.08 -7.98 -4.98
C LYS A 171 25.28 -6.48 -5.17
N ARG A 172 26.30 -6.04 -5.90
CA ARG A 172 26.55 -4.62 -6.18
C ARG A 172 25.48 -4.07 -7.11
N LYS A 173 25.09 -4.81 -8.15
CA LYS A 173 23.96 -4.46 -9.02
C LYS A 173 22.65 -4.39 -8.26
N PHE A 174 22.43 -5.29 -7.30
CA PHE A 174 21.28 -5.20 -6.41
C PHE A 174 21.30 -3.91 -5.56
N CYS A 175 22.45 -3.55 -4.98
CA CYS A 175 22.60 -2.28 -4.26
C CYS A 175 22.35 -1.08 -5.17
N ASP A 176 22.91 -1.05 -6.38
CA ASP A 176 22.70 0.02 -7.35
C ASP A 176 21.21 0.17 -7.72
N MET A 177 20.52 -0.96 -7.91
CA MET A 177 19.07 -0.99 -8.13
C MET A 177 18.31 -0.39 -6.95
N HIS A 178 18.67 -0.79 -5.72
CA HIS A 178 18.01 -0.31 -4.52
C HIS A 178 18.22 1.20 -4.32
N MET A 179 19.43 1.71 -4.57
CA MET A 179 19.73 3.14 -4.49
C MET A 179 18.99 3.98 -5.54
N LYS A 180 18.64 3.40 -6.70
CA LYS A 180 17.81 4.04 -7.72
C LYS A 180 16.31 3.95 -7.44
N PHE A 181 15.89 3.10 -6.50
CA PHE A 181 14.49 2.88 -6.21
C PHE A 181 13.87 4.14 -5.58
N SER A 182 12.83 4.66 -6.23
CA SER A 182 12.22 5.93 -5.87
C SER A 182 10.73 5.92 -6.21
N ASN A 183 9.95 6.70 -5.46
CA ASN A 183 8.54 6.93 -5.74
C ASN A 183 8.31 8.06 -6.76
N HIS A 184 9.32 8.90 -7.02
CA HIS A 184 9.15 10.16 -7.76
C HIS A 184 9.35 10.04 -9.27
N LYS A 185 9.82 8.89 -9.73
CA LYS A 185 10.16 8.63 -11.12
C LYS A 185 9.31 7.51 -11.68
N ASN A 186 9.10 7.56 -13.00
CA ASN A 186 8.70 6.38 -13.74
C ASN A 186 9.91 5.44 -13.79
N LEU A 187 9.77 4.23 -13.26
CA LEU A 187 10.84 3.24 -13.16
C LEU A 187 10.46 1.99 -13.95
N ALA A 188 11.43 1.33 -14.56
CA ALA A 188 11.21 0.05 -15.21
C ALA A 188 12.33 -0.93 -14.85
N GLN A 189 11.98 -2.20 -14.68
CA GLN A 189 12.96 -3.26 -14.51
C GLN A 189 12.69 -4.37 -15.52
N GLU A 190 13.74 -4.76 -16.23
CA GLU A 190 13.72 -5.85 -17.18
C GLU A 190 13.70 -7.21 -16.49
N TYR A 191 12.85 -8.10 -17.02
CA TYR A 191 12.78 -9.53 -16.72
C TYR A 191 12.96 -10.31 -18.03
N THR A 192 12.63 -11.60 -18.08
CA THR A 192 12.96 -12.46 -19.23
C THR A 192 12.54 -11.91 -20.59
N ASN A 193 11.27 -11.50 -20.77
CA ASN A 193 10.73 -10.99 -22.04
C ASN A 193 9.72 -9.87 -21.79
N SER A 194 9.93 -9.10 -20.73
CA SER A 194 8.95 -8.14 -20.24
C SER A 194 9.57 -7.17 -19.25
N TYR A 195 8.92 -6.04 -19.07
CA TYR A 195 9.25 -5.03 -18.06
C TYR A 195 8.17 -4.99 -17.00
N ILE A 196 8.58 -4.95 -15.73
CA ILE A 196 7.71 -4.38 -14.71
C ILE A 196 7.96 -2.88 -14.73
N VAL A 197 6.90 -2.10 -14.89
CA VAL A 197 6.96 -0.65 -14.88
C VAL A 197 6.25 -0.11 -13.65
N GLN A 198 6.73 1.01 -13.14
CA GLN A 198 6.13 1.80 -12.06
C GLN A 198 5.87 3.20 -12.61
N TYR A 199 4.63 3.69 -12.47
CA TYR A 199 4.31 5.09 -12.69
C TYR A 199 4.51 5.87 -11.41
N LYS A 200 5.16 7.03 -11.50
CA LYS A 200 5.48 7.89 -10.36
C LYS A 200 4.27 8.10 -9.43
N TYR A 201 4.55 8.26 -8.15
CA TYR A 201 3.57 8.45 -7.10
C TYR A 201 2.77 9.73 -7.33
N PRO A 202 1.45 9.73 -7.13
CA PRO A 202 0.66 10.94 -7.33
C PRO A 202 0.90 11.94 -6.21
N GLN A 203 0.58 13.20 -6.51
CA GLN A 203 0.54 14.23 -5.48
C GLN A 203 -0.71 14.07 -4.62
N TYR A 204 -0.53 14.07 -3.30
CA TYR A 204 -1.60 14.22 -2.32
C TYR A 204 -1.51 15.62 -1.67
N THR A 205 -2.65 16.14 -1.22
CA THR A 205 -2.80 17.46 -0.63
C THR A 205 -3.58 17.38 0.69
N THR A 206 -3.54 18.45 1.48
CA THR A 206 -4.41 18.61 2.66
C THR A 206 -5.88 18.38 2.33
N LYS A 207 -6.38 18.92 1.20
CA LYS A 207 -7.76 18.70 0.74
C LYS A 207 -8.06 17.23 0.45
N ASP A 208 -7.09 16.48 -0.09
CA ASP A 208 -7.27 15.05 -0.31
C ASP A 208 -7.43 14.31 1.02
N LEU A 209 -6.57 14.60 2.01
CA LEU A 209 -6.66 13.95 3.32
C LEU A 209 -7.94 14.35 4.06
N ASP A 210 -8.31 15.63 4.04
CA ASP A 210 -9.53 16.11 4.68
C ASP A 210 -10.77 15.44 4.08
N TRP A 211 -10.81 15.29 2.75
CA TRP A 211 -11.87 14.51 2.10
C TRP A 211 -11.85 13.03 2.52
N ILE A 212 -10.67 12.39 2.55
CA ILE A 212 -10.55 10.98 2.93
C ILE A 212 -11.04 10.74 4.36
N TYR A 213 -10.66 11.59 5.32
CA TYR A 213 -10.97 11.41 6.74
C TYR A 213 -12.34 11.97 7.16
N SER A 214 -12.96 12.82 6.34
CA SER A 214 -14.36 13.28 6.56
C SER A 214 -15.42 12.26 6.16
N LEU A 215 -15.05 11.16 5.49
CA LEU A 215 -16.00 10.11 5.14
C LEU A 215 -16.60 9.46 6.40
N GLY A 216 -17.88 9.07 6.33
CA GLY A 216 -18.61 8.47 7.45
C GLY A 216 -18.17 7.03 7.78
N TYR A 217 -16.95 6.85 8.28
CA TYR A 217 -16.46 5.55 8.74
C TYR A 217 -17.28 5.07 9.94
N SER A 218 -17.81 3.85 9.87
CA SER A 218 -18.65 3.30 10.93
C SER A 218 -17.92 3.15 12.27
N ARG A 219 -16.58 3.04 12.25
CA ARG A 219 -15.72 2.67 13.39
C ARG A 219 -16.23 1.46 14.18
N THR A 220 -17.07 0.65 13.53
CA THR A 220 -17.59 -0.59 14.07
C THR A 220 -16.53 -1.65 13.82
N LEU A 221 -16.04 -2.25 14.89
CA LEU A 221 -15.05 -3.32 14.85
C LEU A 221 -15.72 -4.62 15.27
N HIS A 222 -15.26 -5.74 14.72
CA HIS A 222 -15.66 -7.06 15.20
C HIS A 222 -15.41 -7.17 16.72
N PRO A 223 -16.28 -7.82 17.52
CA PRO A 223 -16.11 -7.93 18.97
C PRO A 223 -14.76 -8.52 19.40
N GLN A 224 -14.13 -9.35 18.58
CA GLN A 224 -12.81 -9.94 18.83
C GLN A 224 -11.67 -9.22 18.09
N SER A 225 -11.93 -8.04 17.52
CA SER A 225 -10.91 -7.28 16.80
C SER A 225 -9.83 -6.79 17.76
N LEU A 226 -8.57 -7.14 17.45
CA LEU A 226 -7.40 -6.64 18.14
C LEU A 226 -7.18 -5.13 17.94
N LEU A 227 -7.90 -4.51 16.99
CA LEU A 227 -7.84 -3.07 16.72
C LEU A 227 -8.66 -2.22 17.68
N LYS A 228 -9.35 -2.83 18.66
CA LYS A 228 -10.14 -2.11 19.68
C LYS A 228 -9.33 -1.07 20.45
N MET A 229 -8.03 -1.30 20.62
CA MET A 229 -7.13 -0.36 21.32
C MET A 229 -6.93 0.97 20.57
N GLY A 230 -7.05 0.98 19.24
CA GLY A 230 -6.90 2.17 18.41
C GLY A 230 -8.22 2.62 17.77
N LYS A 231 -9.36 2.21 18.35
CA LYS A 231 -10.70 2.50 17.79
C LYS A 231 -10.95 4.00 17.65
N PHE A 232 -10.41 4.81 18.55
CA PHE A 232 -10.55 6.27 18.59
C PHE A 232 -9.24 6.99 18.29
N SER A 233 -8.30 6.34 17.60
CA SER A 233 -7.13 7.01 17.06
C SER A 233 -7.53 7.98 15.93
N VAL A 234 -6.81 9.11 15.85
CA VAL A 234 -7.03 10.19 14.87
C VAL A 234 -5.74 10.43 14.11
N VAL A 235 -5.77 10.27 12.79
CA VAL A 235 -4.58 10.51 11.95
C VAL A 235 -4.45 12.00 11.68
N ILE A 236 -3.35 12.66 12.05
CA ILE A 236 -3.19 14.12 11.86
C ILE A 236 -2.37 14.49 10.62
N HIS A 237 -1.49 13.60 10.16
CA HIS A 237 -0.73 13.78 8.93
C HIS A 237 -0.37 12.42 8.29
N ARG A 238 0.11 12.46 7.05
CA ARG A 238 0.73 11.31 6.37
C ARG A 238 2.12 11.66 5.83
N GLY A 239 2.88 10.62 5.52
CA GLY A 239 4.25 10.73 5.02
C GLY A 239 5.28 10.86 6.13
N CYS A 240 6.55 10.69 5.77
CA CYS A 240 7.67 10.72 6.70
C CYS A 240 8.92 11.26 6.01
N ILE A 241 9.55 12.27 6.61
CA ILE A 241 10.84 12.81 6.15
C ILE A 241 12.04 12.00 6.66
N GLY A 242 11.79 11.06 7.57
CA GLY A 242 12.80 10.12 8.08
C GLY A 242 13.20 9.12 7.00
N ASP A 243 14.35 9.35 6.38
CA ASP A 243 15.01 8.43 5.43
C ASP A 243 15.75 7.30 6.19
N CYS A 244 15.10 6.73 7.20
CA CYS A 244 15.70 5.70 8.04
C CYS A 244 15.86 4.40 7.25
N ASN A 245 17.08 3.85 7.19
CA ASN A 245 17.40 2.63 6.43
C ASN A 245 16.56 1.40 6.84
N PHE A 246 16.00 1.38 8.05
CA PHE A 246 15.18 0.29 8.56
C PHE A 246 13.67 0.51 8.33
N CYS A 247 13.26 1.70 7.88
CA CYS A 247 11.86 2.10 7.78
C CYS A 247 11.43 2.18 6.31
N SER A 248 10.33 1.51 5.98
CA SER A 248 9.78 1.52 4.62
C SER A 248 8.79 2.66 4.37
N LEU A 249 8.63 3.56 5.32
CA LEU A 249 7.51 4.47 5.35
C LEU A 249 7.59 5.56 4.29
N SER A 250 8.78 6.09 4.01
CA SER A 250 9.00 7.04 2.91
C SER A 250 8.65 6.42 1.55
N LEU A 251 8.96 5.14 1.36
CA LEU A 251 8.63 4.35 0.17
C LEU A 251 7.15 3.96 0.10
N HIS A 252 6.44 3.95 1.23
CA HIS A 252 5.02 3.62 1.28
C HIS A 252 4.14 4.88 1.27
N GLN A 253 4.27 5.79 2.23
CA GLN A 253 3.39 6.97 2.31
C GLN A 253 3.92 8.21 1.59
N GLY A 254 5.20 8.21 1.18
CA GLY A 254 5.88 9.36 0.61
C GLY A 254 6.84 10.02 1.59
N ASN A 255 7.80 10.77 1.04
CA ASN A 255 8.86 11.45 1.79
C ASN A 255 8.53 12.92 2.11
N GLN A 256 7.27 13.32 1.96
CA GLN A 256 6.77 14.65 2.28
C GLN A 256 5.68 14.53 3.32
N ILE A 257 5.62 15.49 4.25
CA ILE A 257 4.53 15.58 5.21
C ILE A 257 3.33 16.24 4.54
N ILE A 258 2.19 15.59 4.64
CA ILE A 258 0.90 16.13 4.21
C ILE A 258 0.03 16.15 5.46
N SER A 259 -0.18 17.34 5.98
CA SER A 259 -1.00 17.55 7.17
C SER A 259 -2.46 17.75 6.78
N ARG A 260 -3.37 17.19 7.57
CA ARG A 260 -4.78 17.57 7.53
C ARG A 260 -4.95 19.00 8.02
N SER A 261 -6.07 19.62 7.68
CA SER A 261 -6.43 20.88 8.33
C SER A 261 -6.83 20.65 9.78
N GLU A 262 -6.60 21.65 10.63
CA GLU A 262 -7.05 21.65 12.01
C GLU A 262 -8.58 21.47 12.09
N GLU A 263 -9.33 22.16 11.23
CA GLU A 263 -10.78 22.04 11.11
C GLU A 263 -11.23 20.59 10.86
N SER A 264 -10.57 19.89 9.93
CA SER A 264 -10.81 18.48 9.62
C SER A 264 -10.53 17.56 10.81
N ILE A 265 -9.45 17.81 11.55
CA ILE A 265 -9.09 17.04 12.75
C ILE A 265 -10.12 17.25 13.85
N LEU A 266 -10.46 18.51 14.15
CA LEU A 266 -11.44 18.86 15.18
C LEU A 266 -12.83 18.33 14.85
N THR A 267 -13.24 18.40 13.58
CA THR A 267 -14.53 17.87 13.13
C THR A 267 -14.64 16.37 13.40
N GLU A 268 -13.58 15.59 13.09
CA GLU A 268 -13.56 14.16 13.37
C GLU A 268 -13.59 13.88 14.88
N ILE A 269 -12.82 14.61 15.68
CA ILE A 269 -12.82 14.46 17.15
C ILE A 269 -14.21 14.74 17.73
N ILE A 270 -14.88 15.81 17.30
CA ILE A 270 -16.25 16.16 17.72
C ILE A 270 -17.26 15.07 17.31
N GLN A 271 -17.05 14.41 16.17
CA GLN A 271 -17.89 13.27 15.79
C GLN A 271 -17.60 12.04 16.66
N LEU A 272 -16.33 11.80 17.02
CA LEU A 272 -15.94 10.70 17.89
C LEU A 272 -16.56 10.81 19.28
N THR A 273 -16.68 12.01 19.84
CA THR A 273 -17.30 12.20 21.17
C THR A 273 -18.78 11.80 21.21
N LYS A 274 -19.43 11.72 20.05
CA LYS A 274 -20.83 11.29 19.91
C LYS A 274 -20.99 9.78 19.73
N HIS A 275 -19.91 9.04 19.56
CA HIS A 275 -19.97 7.59 19.39
C HIS A 275 -20.35 6.91 20.74
N PRO A 276 -21.29 5.95 20.79
CA PRO A 276 -21.74 5.33 22.05
C PRO A 276 -20.61 4.72 22.89
N ASP A 277 -19.64 4.05 22.24
CA ASP A 277 -18.49 3.46 22.91
C ASP A 277 -17.35 4.46 23.22
N PHE A 278 -17.54 5.77 23.03
CA PHE A 278 -16.47 6.74 23.26
C PHE A 278 -16.05 6.75 24.73
N LYS A 279 -14.75 6.59 24.99
CA LYS A 279 -14.20 6.40 26.34
C LYS A 279 -13.96 7.71 27.10
N GLY A 280 -14.14 8.87 26.45
CA GLY A 280 -13.81 10.18 27.02
C GLY A 280 -12.42 10.72 26.63
N TYR A 281 -11.63 9.96 25.86
CA TYR A 281 -10.31 10.39 25.38
C TYR A 281 -9.99 9.81 23.99
N ILE A 282 -9.05 10.44 23.29
CA ILE A 282 -8.49 9.97 22.01
C ILE A 282 -7.37 8.96 22.31
N ASP A 283 -7.40 7.79 21.67
CA ASP A 283 -6.43 6.71 21.96
C ASP A 283 -5.01 7.13 21.55
N ASP A 284 -4.87 7.79 20.39
CA ASP A 284 -3.59 8.33 19.89
C ASP A 284 -3.80 9.35 18.76
N PHE A 285 -2.88 10.30 18.63
CA PHE A 285 -2.73 11.15 17.46
C PHE A 285 -1.73 10.51 16.51
N VAL A 286 -2.25 9.74 15.57
CA VAL A 286 -1.44 8.90 14.71
C VAL A 286 -0.80 9.74 13.62
N GLY A 287 0.52 9.71 13.59
CA GLY A 287 1.33 9.91 12.40
C GLY A 287 2.14 8.63 12.19
N PRO A 288 2.56 8.30 10.97
CA PRO A 288 3.37 7.11 10.75
C PRO A 288 4.81 7.27 11.31
N SER A 289 5.16 8.45 11.82
CA SER A 289 6.42 8.85 12.44
C SER A 289 6.17 9.46 13.83
N SER A 290 7.24 9.91 14.52
CA SER A 290 7.11 10.95 15.56
C SER A 290 6.22 12.10 15.07
N ASN A 291 5.63 12.89 15.97
CA ASN A 291 4.75 14.00 15.58
C ASN A 291 5.45 14.96 14.61
N MET A 292 5.09 14.87 13.32
CA MET A 292 5.60 15.71 12.24
C MET A 292 4.51 16.62 11.67
N TYR A 293 3.40 16.81 12.39
CA TYR A 293 2.31 17.67 11.94
C TYR A 293 2.79 19.09 11.63
N ALA A 294 2.30 19.66 10.53
CA ALA A 294 2.67 20.97 10.01
C ALA A 294 4.17 21.17 9.72
N MET A 295 4.99 20.11 9.71
CA MET A 295 6.38 20.23 9.24
C MET A 295 6.39 20.46 7.73
N ILE A 296 6.92 21.61 7.31
CA ILE A 296 7.01 22.02 5.91
C ILE A 296 8.50 22.08 5.54
N CYS A 297 8.85 21.59 4.35
CA CYS A 297 10.19 21.79 3.81
C CYS A 297 10.28 23.20 3.20
N ASN A 298 11.14 24.06 3.76
CA ASN A 298 11.32 25.44 3.29
C ASN A 298 12.14 25.52 1.98
N PHE A 299 12.84 24.45 1.60
CA PHE A 299 13.57 24.35 0.33
C PHE A 299 12.65 23.85 -0.80
N ILE A 300 11.68 24.68 -1.18
CA ILE A 300 10.85 24.41 -2.36
C ILE A 300 11.59 24.94 -3.58
N SER A 301 12.17 24.04 -4.38
CA SER A 301 12.61 24.35 -5.74
C SER A 301 11.48 25.03 -6.50
N THR A 302 11.74 26.21 -7.06
CA THR A 302 10.81 27.01 -7.88
C THR A 302 10.34 26.30 -9.16
N LYS A 303 10.84 25.09 -9.44
CA LYS A 303 10.28 24.15 -10.41
C LYS A 303 9.71 22.93 -9.68
N SER A 304 8.39 22.79 -9.79
CA SER A 304 7.56 21.63 -9.42
C SER A 304 7.96 20.91 -8.13
N LEU A 305 7.44 21.32 -6.97
CA LEU A 305 7.09 20.53 -5.75
C LEU A 305 7.88 19.22 -5.42
N GLN A 306 9.11 19.09 -5.90
CA GLN A 306 9.95 17.92 -5.80
C GLN A 306 11.13 18.35 -4.96
N CYS A 307 11.11 17.92 -3.70
CA CYS A 307 12.29 17.99 -2.87
C CYS A 307 13.33 17.04 -3.49
N THR A 308 14.32 17.60 -4.18
CA THR A 308 15.42 16.85 -4.81
C THR A 308 16.54 16.51 -3.83
N GLY A 309 16.51 17.08 -2.62
CA GLY A 309 17.45 16.81 -1.53
C GLY A 309 16.89 15.87 -0.48
N LYS A 310 17.77 15.24 0.30
CA LYS A 310 17.37 14.56 1.53
C LYS A 310 17.02 15.61 2.58
N CYS A 311 15.77 15.65 3.05
CA CYS A 311 15.27 16.64 4.01
C CYS A 311 16.09 16.74 5.33
N ILE A 312 16.85 15.70 5.68
CA ILE A 312 17.75 15.69 6.86
C ILE A 312 18.87 16.74 6.77
N ASN A 313 19.23 17.18 5.56
CA ASN A 313 20.26 18.21 5.35
C ASN A 313 19.68 19.62 5.16
N CYS A 314 18.38 19.81 5.37
CA CYS A 314 17.76 21.12 5.33
C CYS A 314 18.02 21.81 6.67
N SER A 315 19.04 22.68 6.69
CA SER A 315 19.34 23.65 7.74
C SER A 315 18.21 24.66 7.92
#